data_AF-D8PVM1-F1
#
_entry.id   AF-D8PVM1-F1
#
_cell.length_a   1.000
_cell.length_b   1.000
_cell.length_c   1.000
_cell.angle_alpha   90.00
_cell.angle_beta   90.00
_cell.angle_gamma   90.00
#
_symmetry.space_group_name_H-M   'P 1'
#
loop_
_entity.id
_entity.type
_entity.pdbx_description
1 polymer ?
#
loop_
_entity_poly.entity_id
_entity_poly.type
_entity_poly.pdbx_seq_one_letter_code
_entity_poly.pdbx_strand_id
1 'polypeptide(L)' 'MAPPVLLSRSLDCALGVFTGFFAWYLHETHPRTALPEDQRLLNLVKWKLEKSRLAREERNRKLEQEMGDL' A
#
# COMPACT_ATOMS: atom_id res chain seq x y z
N MET A 1 -29.77 -24.75 -5.72
CA MET A 1 -28.69 -25.42 -4.97
C MET A 1 -27.47 -24.51 -5.03
N ALA A 2 -27.12 -23.84 -3.93
CA ALA A 2 -25.98 -22.90 -3.92
C ALA A 2 -24.65 -23.69 -3.90
N PRO A 3 -23.63 -23.28 -4.67
CA PRO A 3 -22.36 -24.00 -4.73
C PRO A 3 -21.67 -24.01 -3.35
N PRO A 4 -21.04 -25.13 -2.95
CA PRO A 4 -20.42 -25.25 -1.64
C PRO A 4 -19.19 -24.33 -1.55
N VAL A 5 -19.16 -23.47 -0.53
CA VAL A 5 -18.01 -22.62 -0.20
C VAL A 5 -16.95 -23.50 0.45
N LEU A 6 -15.85 -23.77 -0.27
CA LEU A 6 -14.90 -24.80 0.15
C LEU A 6 -14.07 -24.40 1.39
N LEU A 7 -13.90 -23.10 1.70
CA LEU A 7 -13.10 -22.66 2.86
C LEU A 7 -13.58 -21.39 3.59
N SER A 8 -14.80 -20.90 3.31
CA SER A 8 -15.42 -19.61 3.73
C SER A 8 -15.34 -18.47 2.69
N ARG A 9 -16.46 -17.75 2.49
CA ARG A 9 -16.58 -16.62 1.53
C ARG A 9 -15.55 -15.52 1.73
N SER A 10 -15.10 -15.30 2.96
CA SER A 10 -14.10 -14.30 3.30
C SER A 10 -12.71 -14.68 2.81
N LEU A 11 -12.34 -15.95 2.92
CA LEU A 11 -11.04 -16.43 2.44
C LEU A 11 -10.96 -16.40 0.92
N ASP A 12 -12.01 -16.84 0.23
CA ASP A 12 -12.08 -16.78 -1.24
C ASP A 12 -12.00 -15.33 -1.75
N CYS A 13 -12.64 -14.38 -1.05
CA CYS A 13 -12.56 -12.96 -1.37
C CYS A 13 -11.16 -12.39 -1.10
N ALA A 14 -10.54 -12.72 0.04
CA ALA A 14 -9.19 -12.30 0.37
C ALA A 14 -8.16 -12.86 -0.64
N LEU A 15 -8.29 -14.13 -1.03
CA LEU A 15 -7.45 -14.76 -2.04
C LEU A 15 -7.66 -14.14 -3.42
N GLY A 16 -8.89 -13.80 -3.79
CA GLY A 16 -9.18 -13.09 -5.04
C GLY A 16 -8.53 -11.71 -5.11
N VAL A 17 -8.66 -10.91 -4.04
CA VAL A 17 -8.03 -9.59 -3.93
C VAL A 17 -6.50 -9.72 -3.94
N PHE A 18 -5.94 -10.67 -3.18
CA PHE A 18 -4.51 -10.92 -3.14
C PHE A 18 -3.97 -11.34 -4.52
N THR A 19 -4.67 -12.24 -5.20
CA THR A 19 -4.28 -12.72 -6.53
C THR A 19 -4.32 -11.61 -7.56
N GLY A 20 -5.36 -10.76 -7.55
CA GLY A 20 -5.45 -9.59 -8.43
C GLY A 20 -4.32 -8.60 -8.18
N PHE A 21 -4.03 -8.30 -6.91
CA PHE A 21 -2.91 -7.43 -6.53
C PHE A 21 -1.55 -8.02 -6.95
N PHE A 22 -1.35 -9.33 -6.76
CA PHE A 22 -0.11 -10.01 -7.12
C PHE A 22 0.12 -10.05 -8.63
N ALA A 23 -0.92 -10.33 -9.41
CA ALA A 23 -0.86 -10.28 -10.88
C ALA A 23 -0.50 -8.87 -11.37
N TRP A 24 -1.11 -7.84 -10.79
CA TRP A 24 -0.77 -6.44 -11.07
C TRP A 24 0.69 -6.13 -10.71
N TYR A 25 1.15 -6.55 -9.53
CA TYR A 25 2.53 -6.35 -9.08
C TYR A 25 3.56 -7.01 -10.02
N LEU A 26 3.28 -8.23 -10.49
CA LEU A 26 4.16 -8.95 -11.40
C LEU A 26 4.21 -8.30 -12.79
N HIS A 27 3.09 -7.78 -13.28
CA HIS A 27 3.01 -7.02 -14.53
C HIS A 27 3.85 -5.75 -14.45
N GLU A 28 3.81 -5.07 -13.31
CA GLU A 28 4.50 -3.80 -13.04
C GLU A 28 6.02 -3.98 -12.81
N THR A 29 6.48 -5.17 -12.44
CA THR A 29 7.90 -5.48 -12.13
C THR A 29 8.62 -6.25 -13.23
N HIS A 30 7.91 -6.67 -14.28
CA HIS A 30 8.53 -7.39 -15.39
C HIS A 30 9.42 -6.47 -16.25
N PRO A 31 10.71 -6.79 -16.44
CA PRO A 31 11.68 -5.90 -17.10
C PRO A 31 11.41 -5.65 -18.59
N ARG A 32 10.54 -6.44 -19.23
CA ARG A 32 10.12 -6.27 -20.64
C ARG A 32 8.88 -5.39 -20.83
N THR A 33 8.09 -5.19 -19.78
CA THR A 33 6.81 -4.44 -19.82
C THR A 33 6.78 -3.33 -18.76
N ALA A 34 7.91 -3.08 -18.09
CA ALA A 34 8.01 -2.09 -17.04
C ALA A 34 7.60 -0.73 -17.60
N LEU A 35 6.43 -0.24 -17.14
CA LEU A 35 6.05 1.14 -17.36
C LEU A 35 7.15 2.03 -16.74
N PRO A 36 7.47 3.18 -17.38
CA PRO A 36 8.41 4.13 -16.83
C PRO A 36 8.03 4.47 -15.38
N GLU A 37 9.04 4.65 -14.51
CA GLU A 37 8.89 4.76 -13.05
C GLU A 37 7.87 5.83 -12.61
N ASP A 38 7.65 6.82 -13.46
CA ASP A 38 6.71 7.93 -13.28
C ASP A 38 5.23 7.52 -13.39
N GLN A 39 4.93 6.40 -14.07
CA GLN A 39 3.56 5.90 -14.22
C GLN A 39 3.20 4.79 -13.23
N ARG A 40 4.15 4.37 -12.38
CA ARG A 40 3.93 3.29 -11.42
C ARG A 40 3.09 3.80 -10.25
N LEU A 41 1.96 3.16 -9.97
CA LEU A 41 1.14 3.49 -8.79
C LEU A 41 1.92 3.31 -7.48
N LEU A 42 2.90 2.39 -7.48
CA LEU A 42 3.83 2.23 -6.35
C LEU A 42 4.61 3.51 -6.05
N ASN A 43 4.96 4.31 -7.05
CA ASN A 43 5.67 5.58 -6.84
C ASN A 43 4.76 6.59 -6.12
N LEU A 44 3.49 6.66 -6.50
CA LEU A 44 2.50 7.50 -5.82
C LEU A 44 2.25 7.04 -4.36
N VAL A 45 2.21 5.72 -4.13
CA VAL A 45 2.09 5.15 -2.78
C VAL A 45 3.33 5.45 -1.94
N LYS A 46 4.54 5.31 -2.51
CA LYS A 46 5.80 5.69 -1.85
C LYS A 46 5.77 7.17 -1.45
N TRP A 47 5.41 8.07 -2.37
CA TRP A 47 5.29 9.50 -2.09
C TRP A 47 4.29 9.79 -0.96
N LYS A 48 3.12 9.13 -0.97
CA LYS A 48 2.10 9.31 0.07
C LYS A 48 2.60 8.84 1.45
N LEU A 49 3.31 7.71 1.49
CA LEU A 49 3.94 7.21 2.72
C LEU A 49 5.01 8.16 3.24
N GLU A 50 5.88 8.67 2.37
CA GLU A 50 6.91 9.65 2.74
C GLU A 50 6.30 10.94 3.28
N LYS A 51 5.28 11.48 2.59
CA LYS A 51 4.55 12.65 3.06
C LYS A 51 3.91 12.43 4.42
N SER A 52 3.32 11.26 4.65
CA SER A 52 2.73 10.93 5.94
C SER A 52 3.78 10.73 7.04
N ARG A 53 4.97 10.22 6.71
CA ARG A 53 6.10 10.10 7.64
C ARG A 53 6.58 11.47 8.10
N LEU A 54 6.84 12.38 7.15
CA LEU A 54 7.25 13.76 7.42
C LEU A 54 6.22 14.51 8.28
N ALA A 55 4.93 14.36 7.98
CA ALA A 55 3.88 14.98 8.78
C ALA A 55 3.82 14.44 10.23
N ARG A 56 4.16 13.16 10.45
CA ARG A 56 4.26 12.58 11.79
C ARG A 56 5.48 13.11 12.55
N GLU A 57 6.62 13.17 11.88
CA GLU A 57 7.86 13.71 12.44
C GLU A 57 7.71 15.18 12.84
N GLU A 58 7.06 16.01 12.01
CA GLU A 58 6.81 17.41 12.34
C GLU A 58 5.90 17.58 13.56
N ARG A 59 4.86 16.74 13.69
CA ARG A 59 4.01 16.75 14.88
C ARG A 59 4.77 16.35 16.13
N ASN A 60 5.58 15.30 16.06
CA ASN A 60 6.41 14.87 17.20
C ASN A 60 7.39 15.97 17.60
N ARG A 61 8.04 16.63 16.63
CA ARG A 61 8.97 17.73 16.92
C ARG A 61 8.28 18.92 17.59
N LYS A 62 7.06 19.27 17.16
CA LYS A 62 6.27 20.33 17.80
C LYS A 62 5.91 19.98 19.24
N LEU A 63 5.50 18.74 19.50
CA LEU A 63 5.22 18.26 20.86
C LEU A 63 6.47 18.26 21.74
N GLU A 64 7.62 17.86 21.21
CA GLU A 64 8.90 17.92 21.94
C GLU A 64 9.33 19.36 22.26
N GLN A 65 9.10 20.31 21.35
CA GLN A 65 9.34 21.73 21.62
C GLN A 65 8.39 22.29 22.68
N GLU A 66 7.09 22.01 22.58
CA GLU A 66 6.10 22.45 23.57
C GLU A 66 6.35 21.85 24.96
N MET A 67 6.86 20.62 25.05
CA MET A 67 7.22 20.01 26.33
C MET A 67 8.58 20.46 26.87
N GLY A 68 9.51 20.89 26.02
CA GLY A 68 10.83 21.39 26.43
C GLY A 68 10.83 22.84 26.89
N ASP A 69 9.84 23.63 26.44
CA ASP A 69 9.66 25.04 26.81
C ASP A 69 8.85 25.24 28.12
N LEU A 70 8.36 24.15 28.73
CA LEU A 70 7.56 24.14 29.98
C LEU A 70 8.40 23.76 31.20
#